data_AF-A0A814Z244-F1
#
_entry.id   AF-A0A814Z244-F1
#
_cell.length_a   1.000
_cell.length_b   1.000
_cell.length_c   1.000
_cell.angle_alpha   90.00
_cell.angle_beta   90.00
_cell.angle_gamma   90.00
#
_symmetry.space_group_name_H-M   'P 1'
#
loop_
_entity.id
_entity.type
_entity.pdbx_description
1 polymer ?
#
loop_
_entity_poly.entity_id
_entity_poly.type
_entity_poly.pdbx_seq_one_letter_code
_entity_poly.pdbx_strand_id
1 'polypeptide(L)'
;MIVLRTSTEPQVLKNSKTRLGYDVNKANLNYRQIATNDINQALKNPLCNLCLKFNFNDGTEQELLYLTGTIRIHYKGVYYHIPTKIWINSDYPQSKPICYIKPTSDMCIDKSNNLIRSDGSILNVSYLDNWKSNDDQINRNLSDLITELSNVFSRKPPVYSNYNTSTTIIKNNAKDIQCSNSLPYPLADYGMPQPQKYTSLNHNYTISPSSLNTEKFKLLQSNTQKVSRADSKDDSSKDKCIICMDSSIDCVLIECGHMISCLKCSKSFHSCPVCRRQIVKVIKVYKS
;
A
#
# COMPACT_ATOMS: atom_id res chain seq x y z
N MET A 1 27.86 20.43 -17.26
CA MET A 1 26.48 20.22 -16.78
C MET A 1 26.54 19.08 -15.76
N ILE A 2 26.67 19.42 -14.48
CA ILE A 2 26.95 18.47 -13.38
C ILE A 2 25.60 18.01 -12.84
N VAL A 3 25.28 16.72 -12.99
CA VAL A 3 24.11 16.09 -12.36
C VAL A 3 24.53 15.63 -10.96
N LEU A 4 24.10 16.36 -9.94
CA LEU A 4 24.33 15.98 -8.55
C LEU A 4 23.42 14.79 -8.19
N ARG A 5 24.05 13.65 -7.93
CA ARG A 5 23.51 12.55 -7.10
C ARG A 5 23.61 12.97 -5.64
N THR A 6 22.52 12.90 -4.88
CA THR A 6 22.57 12.75 -3.42
C THR A 6 21.65 11.61 -3.01
N SER A 7 22.23 10.41 -2.95
CA SER A 7 21.70 9.26 -2.24
C SER A 7 22.41 9.21 -0.90
N THR A 8 21.68 9.45 0.18
CA THR A 8 21.95 8.86 1.50
C THR A 8 20.62 8.81 2.27
N GLU A 9 20.00 7.65 2.22
CA GLU A 9 18.83 7.25 2.99
C GLU A 9 19.23 7.08 4.47
N PRO A 10 18.60 7.77 5.45
CA PRO A 10 18.93 7.57 6.85
C PRO A 10 18.40 6.22 7.33
N GLN A 11 19.32 5.37 7.80
CA GLN A 11 19.03 4.10 8.47
C GLN A 11 18.40 4.37 9.84
N VAL A 12 17.08 4.25 9.96
CA VAL A 12 16.40 4.26 11.27
C VAL A 12 16.33 2.84 11.82
N LEU A 13 16.86 2.71 13.05
CA LEU A 13 17.07 1.49 13.81
C LEU A 13 15.84 0.60 13.94
N LYS A 14 16.10 -0.67 13.65
CA LYS A 14 15.29 -1.85 13.97
C LYS A 14 15.19 -2.00 15.49
N ASN A 15 13.98 -2.18 16.05
CA ASN A 15 13.72 -3.16 17.12
C ASN A 15 12.23 -3.27 17.50
N SER A 16 11.86 -4.53 17.82
CA SER A 16 10.76 -5.05 18.66
C SER A 16 9.30 -5.00 18.21
N LYS A 17 8.87 -6.10 17.55
CA LYS A 17 7.61 -6.88 17.74
C LYS A 17 6.26 -6.14 17.73
N THR A 18 5.29 -6.68 16.99
CA THR A 18 3.96 -6.12 16.63
C THR A 18 4.04 -5.19 15.41
N ARG A 19 2.91 -4.91 14.75
CA ARG A 19 2.81 -4.03 13.58
C ARG A 19 3.38 -2.65 13.93
N LEU A 20 4.70 -2.46 13.91
CA LEU A 20 5.34 -1.22 14.35
C LEU A 20 5.15 -0.17 13.28
N GLY A 21 3.98 0.43 13.31
CA GLY A 21 3.90 1.83 13.02
C GLY A 21 4.80 2.60 13.99
N TYR A 22 5.16 3.81 13.60
CA TYR A 22 5.96 4.68 14.44
C TYR A 22 5.31 4.90 15.82
N ASP A 23 6.09 4.97 16.90
CA ASP A 23 5.52 5.26 18.22
C ASP A 23 4.98 6.71 18.23
N VAL A 24 3.66 6.86 18.18
CA VAL A 24 3.00 8.18 18.12
C VAL A 24 3.39 9.05 19.31
N ASN A 25 3.75 8.46 20.46
CA ASN A 25 4.19 9.22 21.63
C ASN A 25 5.52 9.93 21.40
N LYS A 26 6.39 9.39 20.52
CA LYS A 26 7.66 10.00 20.13
C LYS A 26 7.51 11.07 19.05
N ALA A 27 6.32 11.19 18.44
CA ALA A 27 6.10 12.17 17.38
C ALA A 27 6.16 13.59 17.93
N ASN A 28 6.67 14.51 17.12
CA ASN A 28 6.65 15.93 17.40
C ASN A 28 5.23 16.50 17.17
N LEU A 29 4.34 16.30 18.15
CA LEU A 29 2.94 16.74 18.14
C LEU A 29 2.65 17.64 19.35
N ASN A 30 2.27 18.88 19.09
CA ASN A 30 1.96 19.91 20.09
C ASN A 30 0.71 19.53 20.90
N TYR A 31 -0.31 19.00 20.24
CA TYR A 31 -1.58 18.59 20.86
C TYR A 31 -1.73 17.06 20.90
N ARG A 32 -0.74 16.40 21.51
CA ARG A 32 -0.54 14.94 21.46
C ARG A 32 -1.79 14.12 21.77
N GLN A 33 -2.57 14.47 22.79
CA GLN A 33 -3.74 13.68 23.19
C GLN A 33 -4.80 13.63 22.07
N ILE A 34 -5.15 14.78 21.50
CA ILE A 34 -6.12 14.88 20.42
C ILE A 34 -5.59 14.17 19.17
N ALA A 35 -4.34 14.48 18.78
CA ALA A 35 -3.71 13.89 17.62
C ALA A 35 -3.65 12.35 17.71
N THR A 36 -3.26 11.80 18.86
CA THR A 36 -3.16 10.35 19.06
C THR A 36 -4.52 9.67 18.95
N ASN A 37 -5.56 10.26 19.53
CA ASN A 37 -6.92 9.74 19.41
C ASN A 37 -7.37 9.69 17.95
N ASP A 38 -7.19 10.78 17.21
CA ASP A 38 -7.61 10.88 15.80
C ASP A 38 -6.79 9.93 14.89
N ILE A 39 -5.48 9.80 15.14
CA ILE A 39 -4.61 8.85 14.46
C ILE A 39 -5.12 7.43 14.68
N ASN A 40 -5.41 7.05 15.93
CA ASN A 40 -5.89 5.71 16.26
C ASN A 40 -7.25 5.40 15.62
N GLN A 41 -8.14 6.39 15.52
CA GLN A 41 -9.39 6.23 14.79
C GLN A 41 -9.16 6.06 13.29
N ALA A 42 -8.28 6.87 12.69
CA ALA A 42 -7.93 6.76 11.28
C ALA A 42 -7.29 5.40 10.93
N LEU A 43 -6.46 4.85 11.81
CA LEU A 43 -5.79 3.54 11.67
C LEU A 43 -6.73 2.33 11.74
N LYS A 44 -8.04 2.52 12.00
CA LYS A 44 -9.06 1.49 11.76
C LYS A 44 -9.20 1.16 10.28
N ASN A 45 -8.77 2.06 9.39
CA ASN A 45 -8.63 1.79 7.97
C ASN A 45 -7.35 1.00 7.66
N PRO A 46 -7.18 0.45 6.44
CA PRO A 46 -5.95 -0.21 5.98
C PRO A 46 -4.76 0.76 5.79
N LEU A 47 -4.47 1.56 6.81
CA LEU A 47 -3.37 2.51 6.90
C LEU A 47 -2.34 2.00 7.91
N CYS A 48 -1.14 2.55 7.85
CA CYS A 48 -0.11 2.43 8.86
C CYS A 48 0.51 3.80 9.08
N ASN A 49 0.97 4.07 10.30
CA ASN A 49 1.66 5.30 10.62
C ASN A 49 3.17 5.12 10.54
N LEU A 50 3.85 6.09 9.96
CA LEU A 50 5.30 6.16 9.81
C LEU A 50 5.75 7.59 10.10
N CYS A 51 7.05 7.80 10.20
CA CYS A 51 7.63 9.11 10.44
C CYS A 51 8.78 9.33 9.46
N LEU A 52 8.84 10.51 8.85
CA LEU A 52 9.86 10.86 7.86
C LEU A 52 10.02 12.37 7.81
N LYS A 53 11.19 12.84 7.34
CA LYS A 53 11.38 14.24 6.99
C LYS A 53 10.44 14.64 5.86
N PHE A 54 9.72 15.73 6.09
CA PHE A 54 8.89 16.42 5.12
C PHE A 54 9.57 17.74 4.76
N ASN A 55 9.61 18.05 3.46
CA ASN A 55 10.20 19.26 2.93
C ASN A 55 9.07 20.21 2.58
N PHE A 56 8.98 21.32 3.31
CA PHE A 56 7.98 22.35 3.07
C PHE A 56 8.39 23.23 1.88
N ASN A 57 7.40 23.95 1.34
CA ASN A 57 7.60 24.82 0.19
C ASN A 57 8.51 26.03 0.49
N ASP A 58 8.67 26.39 1.77
CA ASP A 58 9.59 27.45 2.23
C ASP A 58 11.05 26.96 2.35
N GLY A 59 11.31 25.70 1.99
CA GLY A 59 12.63 25.08 2.07
C GLY A 59 12.98 24.51 3.45
N THR A 60 12.09 24.65 4.44
CA THR A 60 12.30 24.03 5.76
C THR A 60 12.05 22.53 5.70
N GLU A 61 12.78 21.77 6.53
CA GLU A 61 12.57 20.34 6.71
C GLU A 61 12.14 20.06 8.14
N GLN A 62 11.12 19.21 8.31
CA GLN A 62 10.69 18.76 9.62
C GLN A 62 10.36 17.27 9.59
N GLU A 63 10.71 16.55 10.65
CA GLU A 63 10.25 15.19 10.82
C GLU A 63 8.76 15.19 11.22
N LEU A 64 7.93 14.60 10.36
CA LEU A 64 6.49 14.52 10.54
C LEU A 64 6.00 13.08 10.56
N LEU A 65 5.01 12.82 11.41
CA LEU A 65 4.24 11.58 11.36
C LEU A 65 3.28 11.63 10.16
N TYR A 66 3.13 10.51 9.47
CA TYR A 66 2.16 10.38 8.40
C TYR A 66 1.50 9.00 8.38
N LEU A 67 0.28 8.96 7.88
CA LEU A 67 -0.45 7.73 7.60
C LEU A 67 -0.26 7.36 6.14
N THR A 68 -0.04 6.09 5.84
CA THR A 68 0.02 5.59 4.47
C THR A 68 -0.59 4.21 4.34
N GLY A 69 -1.26 3.95 3.24
CA GLY A 69 -1.95 2.70 2.96
C GLY A 69 -3.05 2.95 1.94
N THR A 70 -4.20 2.31 2.07
CA THR A 70 -5.31 2.48 1.13
C THR A 70 -6.60 2.92 1.82
N ILE A 71 -7.35 3.81 1.17
CA ILE A 71 -8.73 4.13 1.53
C ILE A 71 -9.70 3.42 0.57
N ARG A 72 -10.81 2.90 1.09
CA ARG A 72 -11.81 2.21 0.26
C ARG A 72 -12.76 3.23 -0.35
N ILE A 73 -13.08 3.09 -1.63
CA ILE A 73 -14.07 3.90 -2.36
C ILE A 73 -15.09 2.99 -3.04
N HIS A 74 -16.25 3.51 -3.41
CA HIS A 74 -17.29 2.79 -4.15
C HIS A 74 -17.61 3.53 -5.45
N TYR A 75 -17.19 2.99 -6.59
CA TYR A 75 -17.34 3.62 -7.89
C TYR A 75 -17.96 2.66 -8.90
N LYS A 76 -19.02 3.09 -9.59
CA LYS A 76 -19.76 2.28 -10.58
C LYS A 76 -20.10 0.85 -10.08
N GLY A 77 -20.54 0.73 -8.82
CA GLY A 77 -20.95 -0.56 -8.23
C GLY A 77 -19.81 -1.46 -7.74
N VAL A 78 -18.56 -0.99 -7.81
CA VAL A 78 -17.36 -1.76 -7.42
C VAL A 78 -16.60 -1.01 -6.34
N TYR A 79 -16.05 -1.74 -5.38
CA TYR A 79 -15.17 -1.18 -4.38
C TYR A 79 -13.71 -1.19 -4.85
N TYR A 80 -13.05 -0.05 -4.71
CA TYR A 80 -11.64 0.12 -5.03
C TYR A 80 -10.85 0.55 -3.79
N HIS A 81 -9.54 0.29 -3.81
CA HIS A 81 -8.61 0.65 -2.75
C HIS A 81 -7.62 1.68 -3.28
N ILE A 82 -7.83 2.94 -2.91
CA ILE A 82 -7.05 4.06 -3.41
C ILE A 82 -5.86 4.28 -2.48
N PRO A 83 -4.62 4.18 -2.97
CA PRO A 83 -3.45 4.41 -2.14
C PRO A 83 -3.31 5.89 -1.77
N THR A 84 -3.25 6.16 -0.47
CA THR A 84 -3.24 7.52 0.08
C THR A 84 -2.13 7.67 1.12
N LYS A 85 -1.55 8.86 1.17
CA LYS A 85 -0.60 9.32 2.20
C LYS A 85 -1.15 10.59 2.85
N ILE A 86 -1.18 10.65 4.16
CA ILE A 86 -1.73 11.76 4.97
C ILE A 86 -0.67 12.18 5.97
N TRP A 87 -0.01 13.31 5.73
CA TRP A 87 0.95 13.90 6.66
C TRP A 87 0.24 14.71 7.73
N ILE A 88 0.74 14.62 8.96
CA ILE A 88 0.19 15.28 10.14
C ILE A 88 1.23 16.29 10.62
N ASN A 89 0.89 17.58 10.52
CA ASN A 89 1.75 18.65 11.00
C ASN A 89 1.87 18.61 12.53
N SER A 90 2.96 19.16 13.06
CA SER A 90 3.21 19.18 14.50
C SER A 90 2.16 19.95 15.30
N ASP A 91 1.54 20.96 14.71
CA ASP A 91 0.50 21.77 15.33
C ASP A 91 -0.92 21.20 15.13
N TYR A 92 -1.10 20.02 14.52
CA TYR A 92 -2.40 19.35 14.41
C TYR A 92 -3.10 19.28 15.78
N PRO A 93 -4.40 19.63 15.89
CA PRO A 93 -5.36 19.90 14.80
C PRO A 93 -5.44 21.38 14.38
N GLN A 94 -4.47 22.24 14.73
CA GLN A 94 -4.48 23.66 14.34
C GLN A 94 -4.30 23.85 12.84
N SER A 95 -3.31 23.18 12.25
CA SER A 95 -3.23 23.08 10.81
C SER A 95 -3.89 21.80 10.30
N LYS A 96 -4.34 21.85 9.05
CA LYS A 96 -4.91 20.70 8.34
C LYS A 96 -3.82 19.71 7.93
N PRO A 97 -4.12 18.41 7.84
CA PRO A 97 -3.18 17.44 7.30
C PRO A 97 -2.92 17.66 5.80
N ILE A 98 -1.76 17.20 5.33
CA ILE A 98 -1.36 17.28 3.92
C ILE A 98 -1.54 15.92 3.26
N CYS A 99 -2.42 15.85 2.26
CA CYS A 99 -2.84 14.57 1.66
C CYS A 99 -2.30 14.39 0.25
N TYR A 100 -1.90 13.16 -0.09
CA TYR A 100 -1.43 12.76 -1.40
C TYR A 100 -2.03 11.43 -1.82
N ILE A 101 -2.26 11.28 -3.12
CA ILE A 101 -2.43 9.98 -3.76
C ILE A 101 -1.05 9.39 -4.06
N LYS A 102 -0.91 8.07 -3.88
CA LYS A 102 0.34 7.34 -4.13
C LYS A 102 0.11 6.20 -5.13
N PRO A 103 -0.02 6.50 -6.43
CA PRO A 103 -0.26 5.48 -7.44
C PRO A 103 0.76 4.34 -7.33
N THR A 104 0.29 3.11 -7.47
CA THR A 104 1.16 1.95 -7.68
C THR A 104 1.78 2.00 -9.08
N SER A 105 2.70 1.09 -9.38
CA SER A 105 3.39 1.05 -10.69
C SER A 105 2.43 0.84 -11.88
N ASP A 106 1.25 0.29 -11.62
CA ASP A 106 0.20 0.03 -12.59
C ASP A 106 -0.92 1.10 -12.59
N MET A 107 -0.75 2.20 -11.84
CA MET A 107 -1.73 3.28 -11.75
C MET A 107 -1.18 4.60 -12.28
N CYS A 108 -2.09 5.41 -12.81
CA CYS A 108 -1.84 6.80 -13.20
C CYS A 108 -2.84 7.73 -12.53
N ILE A 109 -2.41 8.97 -12.26
CA ILE A 109 -3.31 10.03 -11.80
C ILE A 109 -4.17 10.49 -12.97
N ASP A 110 -5.49 10.52 -12.78
CA ASP A 110 -6.43 11.12 -13.71
C ASP A 110 -6.21 12.63 -13.76
N LYS A 111 -5.61 13.12 -14.85
CA LYS A 111 -5.32 14.54 -15.06
C LYS A 111 -6.58 15.40 -15.20
N SER A 112 -7.72 14.80 -15.52
CA SER A 112 -8.99 15.52 -15.56
C SER A 112 -9.52 15.82 -14.15
N ASN A 113 -8.97 15.17 -13.12
CA ASN A 113 -9.39 15.32 -11.73
C ASN A 113 -8.83 16.61 -11.12
N ASN A 114 -9.71 17.61 -10.97
CA ASN A 114 -9.42 18.93 -10.40
C ASN A 114 -9.15 18.92 -8.88
N LEU A 115 -9.25 17.75 -8.24
CA LEU A 115 -8.95 17.55 -6.83
C LEU A 115 -7.51 17.10 -6.62
N ILE A 116 -6.81 16.68 -7.68
CA ILE A 116 -5.46 16.12 -7.59
C ILE A 116 -4.51 16.92 -8.47
N ARG A 117 -3.43 17.44 -7.89
CA ARG A 117 -2.36 18.10 -8.64
C ARG A 117 -1.46 17.05 -9.33
N SER A 118 -0.65 17.48 -10.28
CA SER A 118 0.30 16.63 -11.02
C SER A 118 1.29 15.85 -10.14
N ASP A 119 1.63 16.35 -8.95
CA ASP A 119 2.49 15.67 -7.97
C ASP A 119 1.72 14.70 -7.04
N GLY A 120 0.41 14.56 -7.24
CA GLY A 120 -0.49 13.74 -6.45
C GLY A 120 -1.05 14.41 -5.21
N SER A 121 -0.77 15.69 -4.95
CA SER A 121 -1.36 16.39 -3.79
C SER A 121 -2.87 16.55 -3.94
N ILE A 122 -3.62 16.27 -2.88
CA ILE A 122 -5.08 16.41 -2.85
C ILE A 122 -5.42 17.86 -2.45
N LEU A 123 -6.28 18.51 -3.24
CA LEU A 123 -6.71 19.90 -3.13
C LEU A 123 -8.23 19.99 -3.36
N ASN A 124 -8.81 21.15 -3.06
CA ASN A 124 -10.22 21.47 -3.35
C ASN A 124 -11.24 20.48 -2.73
N VAL A 125 -10.89 19.91 -1.57
CA VAL A 125 -11.81 19.09 -0.77
C VAL A 125 -12.36 19.99 0.32
N SER A 126 -13.68 20.24 0.31
CA SER A 126 -14.32 21.21 1.20
C SER A 126 -14.04 20.97 2.69
N TYR A 127 -13.84 19.72 3.10
CA TYR A 127 -13.45 19.35 4.47
C TYR A 127 -12.04 19.86 4.83
N LEU A 128 -11.08 19.81 3.90
CA LEU A 128 -9.73 20.35 4.08
C LEU A 128 -9.71 21.88 3.94
N ASP A 129 -10.52 22.44 3.05
CA ASP A 129 -10.54 23.90 2.83
C ASP A 129 -11.19 24.63 4.00
N ASN A 130 -12.17 24.00 4.66
CA ASN A 130 -12.83 24.49 5.87
C ASN A 130 -12.38 23.72 7.13
N TRP A 131 -11.09 23.39 7.21
CA TRP A 131 -10.51 22.64 8.34
C TRP A 131 -10.66 23.40 9.66
N LYS A 132 -10.43 24.72 9.63
CA LYS A 132 -10.78 25.63 10.72
C LYS A 132 -12.11 26.26 10.36
N SER A 133 -13.19 25.77 10.97
CA SER A 133 -14.48 26.43 10.94
C SER A 133 -14.51 27.51 12.02
N ASN A 134 -15.24 28.61 11.78
CA ASN A 134 -15.56 29.60 12.82
C ASN A 134 -16.62 29.08 13.81
N ASP A 135 -17.16 27.89 13.55
CA ASP A 135 -18.11 27.21 14.43
C ASP A 135 -17.32 26.37 15.45
N ASP A 136 -17.22 26.90 16.67
CA ASP A 136 -16.50 26.29 17.81
C ASP A 136 -17.00 24.87 18.18
N GLN A 137 -18.14 24.43 17.63
CA GLN A 137 -18.70 23.10 17.90
C GLN A 137 -18.21 22.01 16.93
N ILE A 138 -17.63 22.36 15.78
CA ILE A 138 -17.27 21.36 14.75
C ILE A 138 -15.77 21.04 14.83
N ASN A 139 -15.47 19.96 15.55
CA ASN A 139 -14.10 19.41 15.61
C ASN A 139 -13.80 18.53 14.39
N ARG A 140 -13.05 19.07 13.44
CA ARG A 140 -12.53 18.32 12.29
C ARG A 140 -11.44 17.35 12.72
N ASN A 141 -11.44 16.14 12.15
CA ASN A 141 -10.54 15.06 12.51
C ASN A 141 -10.16 14.18 11.29
N LEU A 142 -9.19 13.27 11.49
CA LEU A 142 -8.67 12.41 10.41
C LEU A 142 -9.65 11.32 9.94
N SER A 143 -10.54 10.84 10.80
CA SER A 143 -11.51 9.78 10.45
C SER A 143 -12.56 10.30 9.47
N ASP A 144 -13.10 11.48 9.77
CA ASP A 144 -14.05 12.17 8.91
C ASP A 144 -13.39 12.64 7.61
N LEU A 145 -12.12 13.08 7.66
CA LEU A 145 -11.35 13.36 6.44
C LEU A 145 -11.26 12.13 5.53
N ILE A 146 -10.94 10.94 6.06
CA ILE A 146 -10.89 9.71 5.25
C ILE A 146 -12.26 9.39 4.64
N THR A 147 -13.33 9.62 5.41
CA THR A 147 -14.71 9.45 4.94
C THR A 147 -15.02 10.42 3.79
N GLU A 148 -14.64 11.70 3.93
CA GLU A 148 -14.84 12.69 2.87
C GLU A 148 -14.03 12.35 1.61
N LEU A 149 -12.77 11.95 1.76
CA LEU A 149 -11.95 11.48 0.64
C LEU A 149 -12.59 10.29 -0.06
N SER A 150 -13.15 9.34 0.70
CA SER A 150 -13.90 8.21 0.14
C SER A 150 -15.10 8.68 -0.68
N ASN A 151 -15.91 9.59 -0.16
CA ASN A 151 -17.10 10.13 -0.81
C ASN A 151 -16.77 10.89 -2.10
N VAL A 152 -15.77 11.76 -2.03
CA VAL A 152 -15.33 12.58 -3.18
C VAL A 152 -14.75 11.69 -4.29
N PHE A 153 -13.88 10.74 -3.95
CA PHE A 153 -13.28 9.83 -4.94
C PHE A 153 -14.26 8.77 -5.46
N SER A 154 -15.32 8.45 -4.71
CA SER A 154 -16.43 7.62 -5.19
C SER A 154 -17.25 8.31 -6.29
N ARG A 155 -17.24 9.65 -6.36
CA ARG A 155 -17.86 10.42 -7.46
C ARG A 155 -16.90 10.56 -8.65
N LYS A 156 -15.63 10.85 -8.37
CA LYS A 156 -14.59 11.02 -9.37
C LYS A 156 -13.27 10.39 -8.91
N PRO A 157 -12.98 9.15 -9.33
CA PRO A 157 -11.76 8.48 -8.92
C PRO A 157 -10.51 9.28 -9.29
N PRO A 158 -9.48 9.32 -8.43
CA PRO A 158 -8.23 10.03 -8.71
C PRO A 158 -7.24 9.16 -9.52
N VAL A 159 -7.43 7.85 -9.41
CA VAL A 159 -6.79 6.71 -10.08
C VAL A 159 -7.12 6.52 -11.56
N TYR A 160 -6.33 5.80 -12.35
CA TYR A 160 -6.79 4.81 -13.35
C TYR A 160 -5.66 3.80 -13.60
N SER A 161 -5.92 2.65 -14.23
CA SER A 161 -4.82 1.73 -14.61
C SER A 161 -4.07 2.21 -15.84
N ASN A 162 -2.76 1.99 -15.84
CA ASN A 162 -1.91 2.25 -16.99
C ASN A 162 -1.78 1.07 -17.97
N TYR A 163 -2.60 0.02 -17.84
CA TYR A 163 -2.64 -1.05 -18.83
C TYR A 163 -3.08 -0.47 -20.18
N ASN A 164 -2.15 -0.42 -21.13
CA ASN A 164 -2.44 -0.07 -22.52
C ASN A 164 -3.33 -1.15 -23.12
N THR A 165 -4.61 -0.87 -23.32
CA THR A 165 -5.44 -1.67 -24.23
C THR A 165 -5.02 -1.32 -25.66
N SER A 166 -3.93 -1.90 -26.13
CA SER A 166 -3.60 -1.88 -27.55
C SER A 166 -4.66 -2.69 -28.29
N THR A 167 -5.63 -1.99 -28.87
CA THR A 167 -6.55 -2.55 -29.86
C THR A 167 -5.73 -3.07 -31.03
N THR A 168 -5.40 -4.36 -31.06
CA THR A 168 -5.02 -5.04 -32.29
C THR A 168 -6.23 -5.00 -33.21
N ILE A 169 -6.27 -4.00 -34.08
CA ILE A 169 -7.13 -4.00 -35.26
C ILE A 169 -6.63 -5.15 -36.13
N ILE A 170 -7.22 -6.32 -35.97
CA ILE A 170 -7.13 -7.38 -36.96
C ILE A 170 -7.91 -6.87 -38.17
N LYS A 171 -7.19 -6.37 -39.19
CA LYS A 171 -7.74 -6.19 -40.53
C LYS A 171 -7.93 -7.58 -41.14
N ASN A 172 -9.09 -8.20 -40.93
CA ASN A 172 -9.52 -9.33 -41.74
C ASN A 172 -10.75 -8.94 -42.56
N ASN A 173 -10.60 -9.12 -43.88
CA ASN A 173 -11.60 -8.86 -44.91
C ASN A 173 -12.88 -9.69 -44.68
N ALA A 174 -14.00 -9.10 -45.09
CA ALA A 174 -15.37 -9.56 -44.91
C ALA A 174 -15.74 -10.89 -45.60
N LYS A 175 -16.72 -11.61 -45.02
CA LYS A 175 -17.96 -12.10 -45.68
C LYS A 175 -18.90 -12.81 -44.67
N ASP A 176 -20.09 -12.21 -44.52
CA ASP A 176 -21.44 -12.73 -44.17
C ASP A 176 -21.70 -13.71 -43.00
N ILE A 177 -22.57 -13.30 -42.06
CA ILE A 177 -23.78 -13.99 -41.51
C ILE A 177 -24.49 -13.06 -40.47
N GLN A 178 -25.79 -12.81 -40.63
CA GLN A 178 -26.70 -12.15 -39.66
C GLN A 178 -27.20 -13.19 -38.61
N CYS A 179 -27.70 -12.92 -37.39
CA CYS A 179 -28.42 -11.79 -36.80
C CYS A 179 -28.49 -11.91 -35.24
N SER A 180 -28.91 -10.81 -34.61
CA SER A 180 -29.64 -10.67 -33.32
C SER A 180 -28.90 -10.17 -32.06
N ASN A 181 -29.32 -8.95 -31.67
CA ASN A 181 -29.35 -8.34 -30.34
C ASN A 181 -28.03 -8.12 -29.55
N SER A 182 -27.28 -7.09 -29.93
CA SER A 182 -26.65 -6.18 -28.95
C SER A 182 -26.27 -4.86 -29.62
N LEU A 183 -26.77 -3.75 -29.07
CA LEU A 183 -26.48 -2.40 -29.53
C LEU A 183 -24.96 -2.11 -29.56
N PRO A 184 -24.47 -1.38 -30.57
CA PRO A 184 -23.06 -1.01 -30.71
C PRO A 184 -22.73 0.16 -29.78
N TYR A 185 -21.63 0.05 -29.04
CA TYR A 185 -21.09 1.12 -28.20
C TYR A 185 -20.98 2.44 -28.96
N PRO A 186 -21.13 3.57 -28.25
CA PRO A 186 -19.94 4.41 -28.12
C PRO A 186 -19.81 5.08 -26.75
N LEU A 187 -18.58 5.14 -26.22
CA LEU A 187 -17.87 6.33 -25.70
C LEU A 187 -16.78 5.91 -24.71
N ALA A 188 -15.64 6.60 -24.82
CA ALA A 188 -14.35 6.29 -24.21
C ALA A 188 -14.43 5.99 -22.70
N ASP A 189 -14.11 4.76 -22.31
CA ASP A 189 -14.10 4.28 -20.94
C ASP A 189 -12.64 4.00 -20.55
N TYR A 190 -12.03 4.93 -19.81
CA TYR A 190 -10.74 4.69 -19.16
C TYR A 190 -10.95 3.60 -18.10
N GLY A 191 -10.70 2.35 -18.49
CA GLY A 191 -10.83 1.19 -17.61
C GLY A 191 -9.80 1.25 -16.48
N MET A 192 -10.29 1.17 -15.24
CA MET A 192 -9.51 0.83 -14.04
C MET A 192 -9.28 -0.69 -13.99
N PRO A 193 -8.22 -1.19 -13.34
CA PRO A 193 -8.04 -2.62 -13.20
C PRO A 193 -9.10 -3.11 -12.22
N GLN A 194 -9.96 -4.03 -12.67
CA GLN A 194 -10.90 -4.67 -11.76
C GLN A 194 -10.11 -5.50 -10.74
N PRO A 195 -10.52 -5.55 -9.46
CA PRO A 195 -10.12 -6.65 -8.61
C PRO A 195 -10.60 -7.92 -9.31
N GLN A 196 -9.67 -8.79 -9.71
CA GLN A 196 -10.02 -10.08 -10.29
C GLN A 196 -11.04 -10.74 -9.35
N LYS A 197 -12.24 -11.02 -9.86
CA LYS A 197 -13.11 -12.03 -9.25
C LYS A 197 -12.31 -13.32 -9.35
N TYR A 198 -11.58 -13.66 -8.30
CA TYR A 198 -11.00 -14.98 -8.18
C TYR A 198 -12.17 -15.93 -7.95
N THR A 199 -12.69 -16.47 -9.06
CA THR A 199 -13.29 -17.78 -9.03
C THR A 199 -12.34 -18.69 -8.28
N SER A 200 -12.89 -19.45 -7.36
CA SER A 200 -12.22 -20.50 -6.61
C SER A 200 -11.66 -21.54 -7.59
N LEU A 201 -10.49 -21.25 -8.16
CA LEU A 201 -9.72 -22.21 -8.92
C LEU A 201 -8.90 -23.01 -7.93
N ASN A 202 -9.44 -24.16 -7.58
CA ASN A 202 -8.70 -25.32 -7.12
C ASN A 202 -7.44 -25.47 -7.98
N HIS A 203 -6.26 -25.34 -7.39
CA HIS A 203 -5.00 -25.75 -8.03
C HIS A 203 -4.26 -26.67 -7.07
N ASN A 204 -4.70 -27.93 -7.09
CA ASN A 204 -3.80 -29.06 -6.87
C ASN A 204 -2.95 -29.17 -8.14
N TYR A 205 -1.71 -28.71 -8.09
CA TYR A 205 -0.69 -29.12 -9.05
C TYR A 205 0.57 -29.52 -8.30
N THR A 206 0.74 -30.82 -8.19
CA THR A 206 2.03 -31.47 -7.98
C THR A 206 2.77 -31.41 -9.32
N ILE A 207 3.84 -30.63 -9.42
CA ILE A 207 4.76 -30.69 -10.56
C ILE A 207 6.19 -30.79 -10.02
N SER A 208 6.89 -31.79 -10.56
CA SER A 208 8.23 -32.27 -10.25
C SER A 208 9.35 -31.23 -10.51
N PRO A 209 10.51 -31.35 -9.82
CA PRO A 209 11.58 -30.37 -9.88
C PRO A 209 12.53 -30.65 -11.04
N SER A 210 12.36 -29.97 -12.17
CA SER A 210 13.36 -30.03 -13.25
C SER A 210 13.30 -28.81 -14.17
N SER A 211 13.50 -27.61 -13.61
CA SER A 211 14.17 -26.46 -14.29
C SER A 211 14.00 -25.16 -13.48
N LEU A 212 14.70 -25.08 -12.34
CA LEU A 212 15.16 -23.78 -11.85
C LEU A 212 16.67 -23.87 -11.65
N ASN A 213 17.41 -23.02 -12.36
CA ASN A 213 18.87 -22.96 -12.32
C ASN A 213 19.37 -22.85 -10.87
N THR A 214 20.10 -23.89 -10.45
CA THR A 214 20.66 -24.13 -9.12
C THR A 214 21.52 -22.98 -8.60
N GLU A 215 22.02 -22.11 -9.49
CA GLU A 215 22.88 -20.99 -9.12
C GLU A 215 22.13 -19.81 -8.47
N LYS A 216 20.89 -19.51 -8.92
CA LYS A 216 20.07 -18.47 -8.27
C LYS A 216 19.61 -18.89 -6.86
N PHE A 217 19.43 -20.20 -6.63
CA PHE A 217 19.05 -20.73 -5.31
C PHE A 217 20.18 -20.69 -4.29
N LYS A 218 21.42 -20.99 -4.69
CA LYS A 218 22.58 -20.90 -3.78
C LYS A 218 22.86 -19.46 -3.34
N LEU A 219 22.71 -18.49 -4.24
CA LEU A 219 22.83 -17.06 -3.93
C LEU A 219 21.73 -16.51 -3.00
N LEU A 220 20.56 -17.16 -2.96
CA LEU A 220 19.47 -16.81 -2.04
C LEU A 220 19.63 -17.49 -0.66
N GLN A 221 20.37 -18.60 -0.58
CA GLN A 221 20.69 -19.30 0.67
C GLN A 221 21.88 -18.68 1.41
N SER A 222 22.85 -18.06 0.73
CA SER A 222 24.01 -17.46 1.42
C SER A 222 23.69 -16.19 2.23
N ASN A 223 22.46 -15.65 2.13
CA ASN A 223 21.99 -14.53 2.94
C ASN A 223 21.11 -14.95 4.13
N THR A 224 20.98 -16.25 4.41
CA THR A 224 20.33 -16.71 5.64
C THR A 224 21.29 -16.66 6.82
N GLN A 225 20.93 -15.87 7.83
CA GLN A 225 21.50 -15.76 9.19
C GLN A 225 22.71 -14.83 9.38
N LYS A 226 22.43 -13.60 9.84
CA LYS A 226 23.09 -13.03 11.02
C LYS A 226 22.12 -12.15 11.80
N VAL A 227 21.45 -12.72 12.80
CA VAL A 227 21.38 -12.14 14.17
C VAL A 227 21.13 -13.28 15.16
N SER A 228 22.19 -13.72 15.86
CA SER A 228 22.09 -14.27 17.20
C SER A 228 23.35 -13.94 18.00
N ARG A 229 23.14 -13.79 19.33
CA ARG A 229 24.05 -13.48 20.47
C ARG A 229 23.98 -12.01 20.93
N ALA A 230 23.65 -11.67 22.18
CA ALA A 230 23.35 -12.39 23.44
C ALA A 230 22.21 -11.61 24.16
N ASP A 231 21.36 -12.10 25.07
CA ASP A 231 21.53 -13.02 26.19
C ASP A 231 20.20 -13.66 26.63
N SER A 232 20.30 -14.82 27.30
CA SER A 232 19.33 -15.48 28.21
C SER A 232 18.01 -16.12 27.71
N LYS A 233 18.02 -17.47 27.74
CA LYS A 233 16.99 -18.45 28.17
C LYS A 233 15.52 -18.27 27.74
N ASP A 234 15.15 -18.90 26.61
CA ASP A 234 13.96 -19.75 26.36
C ASP A 234 13.72 -19.83 24.83
N ASP A 235 14.19 -20.91 24.17
CA ASP A 235 14.54 -20.90 22.74
C ASP A 235 13.66 -21.80 21.84
N SER A 236 12.35 -21.95 22.15
CA SER A 236 11.40 -22.65 21.24
C SER A 236 10.48 -21.72 20.43
N SER A 237 10.54 -20.41 20.66
CA SER A 237 9.60 -19.43 20.10
C SER A 237 10.06 -18.72 18.82
N LYS A 238 11.37 -18.77 18.48
CA LYS A 238 11.94 -18.01 17.35
C LYS A 238 11.70 -18.65 15.98
N ASP A 239 11.37 -19.93 15.94
CA ASP A 239 11.12 -20.70 14.72
C ASP A 239 9.63 -20.81 14.35
N LYS A 240 8.76 -20.09 15.07
CA LYS A 240 7.31 -20.12 14.83
C LYS A 240 6.88 -19.05 13.84
N CYS A 241 5.91 -19.39 13.01
CA CYS A 241 5.25 -18.52 12.04
C CYS A 241 4.74 -17.27 12.74
N ILE A 242 5.12 -16.08 12.27
CA ILE A 242 4.70 -14.83 12.91
C ILE A 242 3.22 -14.49 12.70
N ILE A 243 2.53 -15.27 11.88
CA ILE A 243 1.13 -15.03 11.49
C ILE A 243 0.18 -15.85 12.37
N CYS A 244 0.41 -17.15 12.51
CA CYS A 244 -0.41 -17.99 13.39
C CYS A 244 0.20 -18.19 14.77
N MET A 245 1.50 -17.95 14.97
CA MET A 245 2.25 -18.28 16.19
C MET A 245 2.21 -19.77 16.59
N ASP A 246 1.58 -20.64 15.78
CA ASP A 246 1.39 -22.06 16.07
C ASP A 246 2.41 -22.94 15.33
N SER A 247 2.42 -22.84 13.99
CA SER A 247 3.25 -23.69 13.13
C SER A 247 4.65 -23.13 12.94
N SER A 248 5.64 -23.98 12.69
CA SER A 248 7.00 -23.55 12.37
C SER A 248 7.10 -22.83 11.03
N ILE A 249 8.08 -21.93 10.89
CA ILE A 249 8.43 -21.29 9.63
C ILE A 249 9.02 -22.34 8.68
N ASP A 250 8.33 -22.61 7.57
CA ASP A 250 8.69 -23.65 6.60
C ASP A 250 8.57 -23.17 5.14
N CYS A 251 8.51 -21.85 4.90
CA CYS A 251 8.48 -21.32 3.54
C CYS A 251 9.27 -20.02 3.37
N VAL A 252 9.70 -19.76 2.13
CA VAL A 252 10.34 -18.51 1.69
C VAL A 252 9.48 -17.78 0.67
N LEU A 253 9.38 -16.46 0.83
CA LEU A 253 8.65 -15.57 -0.05
C LEU A 253 9.57 -15.06 -1.18
N ILE A 254 9.26 -15.42 -2.42
CA ILE A 254 10.07 -15.07 -3.60
C ILE A 254 9.85 -13.59 -3.97
N GLU A 255 10.90 -12.99 -4.54
CA GLU A 255 11.17 -11.55 -4.69
C GLU A 255 11.79 -10.87 -3.46
N CYS A 256 11.56 -11.35 -2.23
CA CYS A 256 12.16 -10.74 -1.03
C CYS A 256 13.00 -11.67 -0.15
N GLY A 257 12.88 -12.98 -0.30
CA GLY A 257 13.67 -13.98 0.44
C GLY A 257 13.31 -14.12 1.93
N HIS A 258 12.29 -13.41 2.43
CA HIS A 258 11.92 -13.48 3.83
C HIS A 258 11.25 -14.81 4.18
N MET A 259 11.76 -15.47 5.22
CA MET A 259 11.19 -16.68 5.81
C MET A 259 10.57 -16.32 7.16
N ILE A 260 9.27 -16.04 7.16
CA ILE A 260 8.57 -15.53 8.36
C ILE A 260 7.26 -16.25 8.68
N SER A 261 6.75 -17.05 7.76
CA SER A 261 5.45 -17.70 7.88
C SER A 261 5.57 -19.20 7.63
N CYS A 262 4.62 -19.96 8.17
CA CYS A 262 4.36 -21.31 7.69
C CYS A 262 3.66 -21.26 6.32
N LEU A 263 3.70 -22.35 5.58
CA LEU A 263 3.13 -22.49 4.24
C LEU A 263 1.60 -22.33 4.23
N LYS A 264 0.93 -22.60 5.36
CA LYS A 264 -0.51 -22.37 5.50
C LYS A 264 -0.81 -20.87 5.52
N CYS A 265 -0.13 -20.14 6.39
CA CYS A 265 -0.32 -18.70 6.54
C CYS A 265 0.15 -17.93 5.30
N SER A 266 1.20 -18.37 4.61
CA SER A 266 1.69 -17.68 3.40
C SER A 266 0.68 -17.60 2.26
N LYS A 267 -0.37 -18.43 2.29
CA LYS A 267 -1.46 -18.41 1.31
C LYS A 267 -2.52 -17.35 1.62
N SER A 268 -2.53 -16.79 2.83
CA SER A 268 -3.55 -15.83 3.28
C SER A 268 -3.13 -14.37 3.10
N PHE A 269 -1.99 -14.10 2.45
CA PHE A 269 -1.52 -12.75 2.16
C PHE A 269 -0.71 -12.70 0.86
N HIS A 270 -0.76 -11.55 0.18
CA HIS A 270 -0.16 -11.36 -1.15
C HIS A 270 1.05 -10.43 -1.17
N SER A 271 1.39 -9.85 -0.01
CA SER A 271 2.55 -8.98 0.17
C SER A 271 3.32 -9.40 1.41
N CYS A 272 4.65 -9.38 1.33
CA CYS A 272 5.53 -9.78 2.42
C CYS A 272 5.27 -8.91 3.67
N PRO A 273 4.92 -9.51 4.83
CA PRO A 273 4.68 -8.76 6.07
C PRO A 273 5.90 -7.97 6.57
N VAL A 274 7.12 -8.33 6.15
CA VAL A 274 8.35 -7.63 6.53
C VAL A 274 8.61 -6.42 5.63
N CYS A 275 8.68 -6.64 4.32
CA CYS A 275 9.19 -5.64 3.37
C CYS A 275 8.14 -5.12 2.40
N ARG A 276 6.87 -5.55 2.53
CA ARG A 276 5.71 -5.16 1.73
C ARG A 276 5.81 -5.43 0.23
N ARG A 277 6.89 -6.08 -0.22
CA ARG A 277 7.07 -6.53 -1.61
C ARG A 277 6.00 -7.57 -1.95
N GLN A 278 5.43 -7.47 -3.14
CA GLN A 278 4.44 -8.43 -3.64
C GLN A 278 5.06 -9.83 -3.69
N ILE A 279 4.29 -10.82 -3.24
CA ILE A 279 4.72 -12.21 -3.23
C ILE A 279 4.36 -12.81 -4.57
N VAL A 280 5.37 -13.03 -5.41
CA VAL A 280 5.18 -13.67 -6.72
C VAL A 280 5.08 -15.19 -6.57
N LYS A 281 5.83 -15.76 -5.63
CA LYS A 281 5.86 -17.21 -5.38
C LYS A 281 6.20 -17.50 -3.92
N VAL A 282 5.68 -18.62 -3.41
CA VAL A 282 6.06 -19.17 -2.11
C VAL A 282 6.68 -20.54 -2.31
N ILE A 283 7.84 -20.78 -1.71
CA ILE A 283 8.53 -22.08 -1.82
C ILE A 283 8.67 -22.67 -0.43
N LYS A 284 8.28 -23.94 -0.27
CA LYS A 284 8.48 -24.69 0.97
C LYS A 284 9.96 -25.03 1.14
N VAL A 285 10.48 -24.84 2.35
CA VAL A 285 11.86 -25.16 2.71
C VAL A 285 11.85 -26.29 3.74
N TYR A 286 12.72 -27.27 3.54
CA TYR A 286 12.92 -28.37 4.48
C TYR A 286 14.22 -28.11 5.23
N LYS A 287 14.15 -28.09 6.57
CA LYS A 287 15.35 -28.04 7.40
C LYS A 287 16.02 -29.42 7.35
N SER A 288 17.31 -29.45 7.02
CA SER A 288 18.17 -30.63 7.03
C SER A 288 18.61 -30.99 8.44
#